data_AF-A0A1A8NZV3-F1
#
_entry.id   AF-A0A1A8NZV3-F1
#
_cell.length_a   1.000
_cell.length_b   1.000
_cell.length_c   1.000
_cell.angle_alpha   90.00
_cell.angle_beta   90.00
_cell.angle_gamma   90.00
#
_symmetry.space_group_name_H-M   'P 1'
#
loop_
_entity.id
_entity.type
_entity.pdbx_description
1 polymer ?
#
loop_
_entity_poly.entity_id
_entity_poly.type
_entity_poly.pdbx_seq_one_letter_code
_entity_poly.pdbx_strand_id
1 'polypeptide(L)' 'VSDGYTFANGINMSPDQKYIYVAAIFDHHVLVLERKEDNSLVPVKSVAVGSLCDNIEVEPETGDLWMGCHPNARKIFL' A
#
# COMPACT_ATOMS: atom_id res chain seq x y z
N VAL A 1 11.57 11.48 7.98
CA VAL A 1 10.83 10.20 8.08
C VAL A 1 9.35 10.54 8.13
N SER A 2 8.49 9.76 7.47
CA SER A 2 7.03 10.00 7.42
C SER A 2 6.31 9.19 8.51
N ASP A 3 5.25 9.74 9.09
CA ASP A 3 4.47 9.13 10.17
C ASP A 3 3.14 8.57 9.65
N GLY A 4 2.45 7.75 10.47
CA GLY A 4 1.10 7.25 10.17
C GLY A 4 1.04 5.93 9.40
N TYR A 5 2.16 5.20 9.34
CA TYR A 5 2.24 3.86 8.76
C TYR A 5 2.85 2.92 9.80
N THR A 6 2.05 2.01 10.37
CA THR A 6 2.61 0.99 11.26
C THR A 6 3.22 -0.12 10.41
N PHE A 7 4.55 -0.07 10.26
CA PHE A 7 5.35 -1.00 9.46
C PHE A 7 4.95 -0.94 7.97
N ALA A 8 5.31 0.17 7.31
CA ALA A 8 5.20 0.28 5.85
C ALA A 8 6.05 -0.79 5.16
N ASN A 9 5.49 -1.50 4.18
CA ASN A 9 6.17 -2.60 3.50
C ASN A 9 6.06 -2.51 1.97
N GLY A 10 5.01 -3.07 1.36
CA GLY A 10 4.81 -2.97 -0.08
C GLY A 10 4.55 -1.53 -0.54
N ILE A 11 5.16 -1.16 -1.66
CA ILE A 11 4.94 0.12 -2.33
C ILE A 11 4.89 -0.09 -3.84
N ASN A 12 3.92 0.54 -4.51
CA ASN A 12 3.84 0.56 -5.97
C ASN A 12 3.08 1.80 -6.47
N MET A 13 2.94 1.95 -7.78
CA MET A 13 2.43 3.17 -8.42
C MET A 13 1.36 2.85 -9.47
N SER A 14 0.35 3.70 -9.62
CA SER A 14 -0.64 3.58 -10.69
C SER A 14 0.00 3.65 -12.08
N PRO A 15 -0.60 3.05 -13.13
CA PRO A 15 -0.04 3.09 -14.49
C PRO A 15 0.13 4.51 -15.04
N ASP A 16 -0.78 5.43 -14.68
CA ASP A 16 -0.72 6.84 -15.05
C ASP A 16 0.24 7.68 -14.17
N GLN A 17 0.91 7.02 -13.23
CA GLN A 17 1.88 7.59 -12.30
C GLN A 17 1.36 8.64 -11.33
N LYS A 18 0.04 8.80 -11.20
CA LYS A 18 -0.58 9.81 -10.33
C LYS A 18 -0.79 9.36 -8.90
N TYR A 19 -0.76 8.05 -8.64
CA TYR A 19 -0.99 7.51 -7.32
C TYR A 19 0.12 6.56 -6.88
N ILE A 20 0.44 6.62 -5.59
CA ILE A 20 1.32 5.68 -4.89
C ILE A 20 0.47 4.90 -3.90
N TYR A 21 0.69 3.60 -3.87
CA TYR A 21 0.04 2.67 -2.96
C TYR A 21 1.07 2.19 -1.94
N VAL A 22 0.76 2.27 -0.66
CA VAL A 22 1.64 1.79 0.41
C VAL A 22 0.87 0.85 1.32
N ALA A 23 1.35 -0.38 1.49
CA ALA A 23 0.81 -1.32 2.46
C ALA A 23 1.36 -0.99 3.86
N ALA A 24 0.47 -0.67 4.79
CA ALA A 24 0.77 -0.54 6.22
C ALA A 24 0.35 -1.84 6.90
N ILE A 25 1.30 -2.77 7.02
CA ILE A 25 1.00 -4.19 7.29
C ILE A 25 0.31 -4.39 8.64
N PHE A 26 0.72 -3.67 9.70
CA PHE A 26 0.13 -3.82 11.03
C PHE A 26 -1.12 -2.96 11.24
N ASP A 27 -1.39 -2.02 10.34
CA ASP A 27 -2.67 -1.33 10.32
C ASP A 27 -3.73 -2.17 9.58
N HIS A 28 -3.34 -3.17 8.77
CA HIS A 28 -4.21 -3.89 7.82
C HIS A 28 -4.85 -2.96 6.78
N HIS A 29 -4.11 -1.94 6.34
CA HIS A 29 -4.57 -0.94 5.39
C HIS A 29 -3.60 -0.78 4.21
N VAL A 30 -4.16 -0.35 3.08
CA VAL A 30 -3.41 0.21 1.95
C VAL A 30 -3.72 1.70 1.88
N LEU A 31 -2.68 2.53 1.99
CA LEU A 31 -2.77 3.97 1.83
C LEU A 31 -2.61 4.32 0.36
N VAL A 32 -3.49 5.19 -0.13
CA VAL A 32 -3.44 5.76 -1.48
C VAL A 32 -3.01 7.21 -1.34
N LEU A 33 -1.89 7.54 -1.95
CA LEU A 33 -1.30 8.87 -1.96
C LEU A 33 -1.31 9.41 -3.39
N GLU A 34 -1.71 10.65 -3.59
CA GLU A 34 -1.56 11.34 -4.87
C GLU A 34 -0.13 11.86 -4.98
N ARG A 35 0.54 11.57 -6.11
CA ARG A 35 1.84 12.12 -6.47
C ARG A 35 1.64 13.43 -7.23
N LYS A 36 2.10 14.53 -6.66
CA LYS A 36 2.12 15.85 -7.30
C LYS A 36 3.27 15.95 -8.30
N GLU A 37 3.26 17.00 -9.12
CA GLU A 37 4.32 17.24 -10.13
C GLU A 37 5.72 17.39 -9.52
N ASP A 38 5.81 17.91 -8.31
CA ASP A 38 7.06 18.03 -7.53
C ASP A 38 7.43 16.74 -6.78
N ASN A 39 6.71 15.63 -7.01
CA ASN A 39 6.79 14.36 -6.32
C ASN A 39 6.42 14.38 -4.83
N SER A 40 5.86 15.48 -4.32
CA SER A 40 5.22 15.44 -3.01
C SER A 40 4.04 14.48 -3.03
N LEU A 41 3.81 13.81 -1.89
CA LEU A 41 2.77 12.80 -1.74
C LEU A 41 1.68 13.33 -0.81
N VAL A 42 0.45 13.36 -1.28
CA VAL A 42 -0.70 13.82 -0.51
C VAL A 42 -1.65 12.65 -0.23
N PRO A 43 -2.00 12.35 1.04
CA PRO A 43 -2.96 11.30 1.34
C PRO A 43 -4.32 11.54 0.69
N VAL A 44 -4.85 10.52 0.02
CA VAL A 44 -6.17 10.54 -0.64
C VAL A 44 -7.17 9.72 0.15
N LYS A 45 -6.80 8.47 0.46
CA LYS A 45 -7.64 7.54 1.22
C LYS A 45 -6.81 6.42 1.83
N SER A 46 -7.42 5.73 2.79
CA SER A 46 -6.93 4.48 3.36
C SER A 46 -7.98 3.40 3.16
N VAL A 47 -7.57 2.22 2.70
CA VAL A 47 -8.47 1.10 2.40
C VAL A 47 -8.16 -0.03 3.36
N ALA A 48 -9.13 -0.39 4.20
CA ALA A 48 -9.02 -1.55 5.08
C ALA A 48 -9.09 -2.84 4.24
N VAL A 49 -8.06 -3.67 4.33
CA VAL A 49 -7.96 -4.93 3.57
C VAL A 49 -8.15 -6.17 4.44
N GLY A 50 -8.12 -6.04 5.77
CA GLY A 50 -8.45 -7.11 6.72
C GLY A 50 -7.41 -8.25 6.79
N SER A 51 -6.21 -8.03 6.26
CA SER A 51 -5.09 -8.96 6.28
C SER A 51 -3.77 -8.17 6.41
N LEU A 52 -2.69 -8.86 6.77
CA LEU A 52 -1.35 -8.29 6.78
C LEU A 52 -0.80 -8.34 5.34
N CYS A 53 -1.27 -7.44 4.48
CA CYS A 53 -0.79 -7.37 3.10
C CYS A 53 0.65 -6.82 3.06
N ASP A 54 1.49 -7.52 2.33
CA ASP A 54 2.92 -7.26 2.21
C ASP A 54 3.19 -6.58 0.86
N ASN A 55 3.53 -7.34 -0.19
CA ASN A 55 3.86 -6.75 -1.50
C ASN A 55 2.61 -6.38 -2.31
N ILE A 56 2.75 -5.33 -3.13
CA ILE A 56 1.72 -4.80 -4.02
C ILE A 56 2.22 -4.87 -5.47
N GLU A 57 1.48 -5.55 -6.34
CA GLU A 57 1.64 -5.53 -7.79
C GLU A 57 0.49 -4.74 -8.42
N VAL A 58 0.76 -4.01 -9.50
CA VAL A 58 -0.23 -3.18 -10.20
C VAL A 58 -0.42 -3.75 -11.60
N GLU A 59 -1.63 -4.18 -11.91
CA GLU A 59 -1.97 -4.63 -13.25
C GLU A 59 -1.96 -3.41 -14.20
N PRO A 60 -1.22 -3.46 -15.33
CA PRO A 60 -0.93 -2.25 -16.12
C PRO A 60 -2.12 -1.73 -16.95
N GLU A 61 -3.11 -2.57 -17.29
CA GLU A 61 -4.22 -2.20 -18.17
C GLU A 61 -5.42 -1.62 -17.39
N THR A 62 -5.74 -2.20 -16.24
CA THR A 62 -6.88 -1.84 -15.38
C THR A 62 -6.45 -0.99 -14.19
N GLY A 63 -5.19 -1.11 -13.75
CA GLY A 63 -4.70 -0.50 -12.51
C GLY A 63 -5.12 -1.26 -11.25
N ASP A 64 -5.63 -2.49 -11.38
CA ASP A 64 -6.01 -3.32 -10.24
C ASP A 64 -4.78 -3.70 -9.40
N LEU A 65 -4.97 -3.79 -8.09
CA LEU A 65 -3.93 -4.18 -7.14
C LEU A 65 -4.00 -5.67 -6.85
N TRP A 66 -2.91 -6.37 -7.10
CA TRP A 66 -2.70 -7.76 -6.65
C TRP A 66 -1.73 -7.75 -5.48
N MET A 67 -2.11 -8.41 -4.39
CA MET A 67 -1.32 -8.35 -3.15
C MET A 67 -1.05 -9.73 -2.58
N GLY A 68 0.20 -9.95 -2.20
CA GLY A 68 0.58 -11.05 -1.32
C GLY A 68 0.25 -10.66 0.11
N CYS A 69 -0.56 -11.47 0.80
CA CYS A 69 -0.99 -11.12 2.16
C CYS A 69 -0.89 -12.30 3.11
N HIS A 70 -0.90 -11.95 4.39
CA HIS A 70 -0.70 -12.89 5.47
C HIS A 70 -1.89 -12.87 6.44
N PRO A 71 -2.76 -13.89 6.42
CA PRO A 71 -3.95 -13.90 7.27
C PRO A 71 -3.66 -14.09 8.77
N ASN A 72 -2.44 -14.49 9.14
CA ASN A 72 -2.08 -14.82 10.51
C ASN A 72 -0.64 -14.36 10.82
N ALA A 73 -0.52 -13.26 11.56
CA ALA A 73 0.76 -12.69 11.97
C ALA A 73 1.64 -13.67 12.76
N ARG A 74 1.03 -14.50 13.62
CA ARG A 74 1.76 -15.46 14.44
C ARG A 74 2.52 -16.45 13.58
N LYS A 75 1.95 -16.93 12.47
CA LYS A 75 2.64 -17.91 11.60
C LYS A 75 3.86 -17.36 10.86
N ILE A 76 4.09 -16.05 10.91
CA ILE A 76 5.20 -15.38 10.21
C ILE A 76 6.26 -14.91 11.19
N PHE A 77 5.83 -14.37 12.33
CA PHE A 77 6.73 -13.73 13.27
C PHE A 77 7.05 -14.58 14.52
N LEU A 78 6.36 -15.71 14.74
CA LEU A 78 6.52 -16.58 15.90
C LEU A 78 6.63 -18.06 15.49
#